data_AF-A0A7C1VLC6-F1
#
_entry.id   AF-A0A7C1VLC6-F1
#
_cell.length_a   1.000
_cell.length_b   1.000
_cell.length_c   1.000
_cell.angle_alpha   90.00
_cell.angle_beta   90.00
_cell.angle_gamma   90.00
#
_symmetry.space_group_name_H-M   'P 1'
#
loop_
_entity.id
_entity.type
_entity.pdbx_description
1 polymer ?
#
loop_
_entity_poly.entity_id
_entity_poly.type
_entity_poly.pdbx_seq_one_letter_code
_entity_poly.pdbx_strand_id
1 'polypeptide(L)'
;MSEYMASCKYCGKSFRFMSTISDRNKPVECECGSMAKRDLKVEFAPRGVRHKWVSENERWSRSMGVPPSQVATFRKRFPNSIYRDDGRLLIKSRSDKLRQCKERDMCELD
;
A
#
# COMPACT_ATOMS: atom_id res chain seq x y z
N MET A 1 10.02 13.09 20.71
CA MET A 1 8.92 12.18 21.12
C MET A 1 7.87 12.22 20.02
N SER A 2 7.24 11.09 19.70
CA SER A 2 6.27 11.02 18.59
C SER A 2 4.84 11.02 19.13
N GLU A 3 3.92 11.61 18.38
CA GLU A 3 2.48 11.52 18.66
C GLU A 3 1.89 10.23 18.09
N TYR A 4 1.06 9.57 18.90
CA TYR A 4 0.30 8.37 18.53
C TYR A 4 -1.18 8.54 18.88
N MET A 5 -2.04 7.71 18.30
CA MET A 5 -3.45 7.66 18.66
C MET A 5 -3.80 6.37 19.40
N ALA A 6 -4.52 6.49 20.51
CA ALA A 6 -5.08 5.37 21.24
C ALA A 6 -6.61 5.39 21.17
N SER A 7 -7.21 4.22 21.16
CA SER A 7 -8.66 4.03 21.27
C SER A 7 -8.98 3.25 22.55
N CYS A 8 -9.90 3.77 23.35
CA CYS A 8 -10.44 3.06 24.49
C CYS A 8 -11.59 2.13 24.04
N LYS A 9 -11.53 0.85 24.43
CA LYS A 9 -12.60 -0.12 24.12
C LYS A 9 -13.88 0.09 24.95
N TYR A 10 -13.76 0.70 26.13
CA TYR A 10 -14.89 0.87 27.06
C TYR A 10 -15.71 2.11 26.75
N CYS A 11 -15.07 3.27 26.59
CA CYS A 11 -15.77 4.51 26.28
C CYS A 11 -15.81 4.83 24.78
N GLY A 12 -15.11 4.06 23.93
CA GLY A 12 -15.07 4.26 22.47
C GLY A 12 -14.31 5.51 22.03
N LYS A 13 -13.82 6.34 22.95
CA LYS A 13 -13.10 7.57 22.63
C LYS A 13 -11.70 7.26 22.09
N SER A 14 -11.30 8.02 21.08
CA SER A 14 -9.93 8.06 20.58
C SER A 14 -9.24 9.36 21.00
N PHE A 15 -7.99 9.28 21.45
CA PHE A 15 -7.22 10.44 21.88
C PHE A 15 -5.75 10.33 21.46
N ARG A 16 -5.06 11.47 21.46
CA ARG A 16 -3.63 11.55 21.14
C ARG A 16 -2.80 11.44 22.41
N PHE A 17 -1.67 10.77 22.32
CA PHE A 17 -0.69 10.71 23.39
C PHE A 17 0.73 10.76 22.83
N MET A 18 1.66 11.31 23.61
CA MET A 18 3.08 11.35 23.25
C MET A 18 3.81 10.17 23.88
N SER A 19 4.60 9.45 23.09
CA SER A 19 5.40 8.34 23.59
C SER A 19 6.72 8.19 22.81
N THR A 20 7.66 7.44 23.38
CA THR A 20 8.85 7.00 22.65
C THR A 20 8.47 5.89 21.67
N ILE A 21 9.33 5.62 20.68
CA ILE A 21 9.10 4.51 19.74
C ILE A 21 9.05 3.16 20.46
N SER A 22 9.87 2.99 21.51
CA SER A 22 9.93 1.79 22.33
C SER A 22 8.64 1.54 23.13
N ASP A 23 7.98 2.62 23.57
CA ASP A 23 6.83 2.55 24.46
C ASP A 23 5.48 2.77 23.76
N ARG A 24 5.46 3.02 22.45
CA ARG A 24 4.25 3.35 21.69
C ARG A 24 3.13 2.30 21.74
N ASN A 25 3.46 1.05 22.08
CA ASN A 25 2.50 -0.06 22.16
C ASN A 25 2.06 -0.34 23.61
N LYS A 26 2.62 0.36 24.61
CA LYS A 26 2.17 0.22 26.00
C LYS A 26 0.77 0.82 26.14
N PRO A 27 -0.12 0.20 26.94
CA PRO A 27 -1.45 0.75 27.17
C PRO A 27 -1.35 2.07 27.95
N VAL A 28 -2.21 3.02 27.60
CA VAL A 28 -2.27 4.35 28.20
C VAL A 28 -3.61 4.50 28.90
N GLU A 29 -3.61 5.16 30.04
CA GLU A 29 -4.83 5.41 30.80
C GLU A 29 -5.76 6.36 30.03
N CYS A 30 -7.05 6.01 29.99
CA CYS A 30 -8.10 6.83 29.41
C CYS A 30 -8.83 7.63 30.51
N GLU A 31 -9.46 8.74 30.16
CA GLU A 31 -10.29 9.56 31.06
C GLU A 31 -11.39 8.76 31.80
N CYS A 32 -11.82 7.62 31.26
CA CYS A 32 -12.79 6.73 31.91
C CYS A 32 -12.16 5.75 32.92
N GLY A 33 -10.87 5.88 33.22
CA GLY A 33 -10.13 5.01 34.15
C GLY A 33 -9.75 3.64 33.59
N SER A 34 -10.01 3.37 32.31
CA SER A 34 -9.64 2.11 31.65
C SER A 34 -8.41 2.26 30.75
N MET A 35 -7.75 1.13 30.45
CA MET A 35 -6.57 1.12 29.60
C MET A 35 -6.92 1.15 28.11
N ALA A 36 -6.48 2.19 27.42
CA ALA A 36 -6.57 2.33 25.97
C ALA A 36 -5.32 1.76 25.29
N LYS A 37 -5.50 1.18 24.11
CA LYS A 37 -4.40 0.67 23.27
C LYS A 37 -4.25 1.55 22.04
N ARG A 38 -3.02 1.61 21.52
CA ARG A 38 -2.73 2.30 20.26
C ARG A 38 -3.59 1.73 19.13
N ASP A 39 -4.25 2.61 18.39
CA ASP A 39 -5.08 2.25 17.25
C ASP A 39 -4.49 2.84 15.97
N LEU A 40 -3.84 1.98 15.19
CA LEU A 40 -3.24 2.32 13.91
C LEU A 40 -4.30 2.81 12.91
N LYS A 41 -5.54 2.28 12.96
CA LYS A 41 -6.59 2.69 12.02
C LYS A 41 -6.94 4.15 12.23
N VAL A 42 -7.12 4.56 13.49
CA VAL A 42 -7.43 5.96 13.81
C VAL A 42 -6.21 6.86 13.62
N GLU A 43 -5.01 6.37 13.94
CA GLU A 43 -3.76 7.11 13.73
C GLU A 43 -3.52 7.45 12.25
N PHE A 44 -3.85 6.54 11.34
CA PHE A 44 -3.65 6.72 9.90
C PHE A 44 -4.88 7.27 9.16
N ALA A 45 -6.07 7.25 9.77
CA ALA A 45 -7.29 7.82 9.21
C ALA A 45 -7.17 9.30 8.79
N PRO A 46 -6.66 10.23 9.64
CA PRO A 46 -6.55 11.64 9.28
C PRO A 46 -5.46 11.89 8.24
N ARG A 47 -4.51 10.97 8.06
CA ARG A 47 -3.42 11.16 7.09
C ARG A 47 -3.87 10.95 5.65
N GLY A 48 -5.09 10.47 5.40
CA GLY A 48 -5.56 10.19 4.02
C GLY A 48 -4.62 9.25 3.26
N VAL A 49 -3.71 8.56 3.98
CA VAL A 49 -2.74 7.63 3.40
C VAL A 49 -3.51 6.36 3.15
N ARG A 50 -4.27 6.36 2.05
CA ARG A 50 -4.25 5.19 1.17
C ARG A 50 -2.76 4.88 1.03
N HIS A 51 -2.30 3.76 1.56
CA HIS A 51 -0.94 3.30 1.30
C HIS A 51 -0.75 3.38 -0.23
N LYS A 52 -0.05 4.42 -0.70
CA LYS A 52 0.13 4.73 -2.13
C LYS A 52 0.80 3.56 -2.88
N TRP A 53 1.37 2.64 -2.11
CA TRP A 53 2.10 1.45 -2.52
C TRP A 53 1.22 0.24 -2.83
N VAL A 54 -0.08 0.25 -2.52
CA VAL A 54 -0.97 -0.89 -2.75
C VAL A 54 -2.33 -0.44 -3.29
N SER A 55 -2.34 0.34 -4.37
CA SER A 55 -3.58 0.39 -5.16
C SER A 55 -3.71 -0.96 -5.88
N GLU A 56 -4.68 -1.78 -5.50
CA GLU A 56 -5.14 -2.92 -6.30
C GLU A 56 -5.92 -2.48 -7.55
N ASN A 57 -5.88 -1.19 -7.87
CA ASN A 57 -6.57 -0.63 -9.01
C ASN A 57 -5.78 -0.87 -10.29
N GLU A 58 -6.53 -1.06 -11.37
CA GLU A 58 -5.99 -1.15 -12.71
C GLU A 58 -5.23 0.12 -13.07
N ARG A 59 -4.02 -0.03 -13.59
CA ARG A 59 -3.18 1.10 -14.03
C ARG A 59 -2.31 0.74 -15.21
N TRP A 60 -2.03 1.74 -16.05
CA TRP A 60 -1.07 1.63 -17.14
C TRP A 60 0.35 1.93 -16.64
N SER A 61 1.22 0.93 -16.68
CA SER A 61 2.61 1.05 -16.27
C SER A 61 3.52 1.33 -17.45
N ARG A 62 4.31 2.41 -17.34
CA ARG A 62 5.36 2.74 -18.29
C ARG A 62 6.66 1.98 -18.00
N SER A 63 6.97 1.71 -16.73
CA SER A 63 8.21 1.03 -16.33
C SER A 63 8.23 -0.46 -16.71
N MET A 64 7.05 -1.08 -16.76
CA MET A 64 6.85 -2.45 -17.22
C MET A 64 6.45 -2.50 -18.71
N GLY A 65 6.40 -1.35 -19.37
CA GLY A 65 6.03 -1.23 -20.77
C GLY A 65 7.16 -1.66 -21.71
N VAL A 66 6.89 -1.61 -23.00
CA VAL A 66 7.86 -1.86 -24.06
C VAL A 66 7.84 -0.72 -25.06
N PRO A 67 8.89 -0.51 -25.86
CA PRO A 67 8.84 0.46 -26.95
C PRO A 67 7.67 0.17 -27.91
N PRO A 68 6.96 1.18 -28.43
CA PRO A 68 5.82 1.00 -29.35
C PRO A 68 6.13 0.07 -30.54
N SER A 69 7.35 0.15 -31.08
CA SER A 69 7.82 -0.69 -32.18
C SER A 69 7.88 -2.19 -31.87
N GLN A 70 7.99 -2.56 -30.58
CA GLN A 70 8.11 -3.94 -30.13
C GLN A 70 6.80 -4.51 -29.58
N VAL A 71 5.73 -3.71 -29.50
CA VAL A 71 4.43 -4.13 -28.94
C VAL A 71 3.89 -5.36 -29.66
N ALA A 72 3.97 -5.41 -30.99
CA ALA A 72 3.48 -6.56 -31.76
C ALA A 72 4.21 -7.87 -31.41
N THR A 73 5.53 -7.80 -31.20
CA THR A 73 6.35 -8.94 -30.80
C THR A 73 6.03 -9.39 -29.38
N PHE A 74 5.86 -8.45 -28.45
CA PHE A 74 5.53 -8.75 -27.06
C PHE A 74 4.10 -9.25 -26.87
N ARG A 75 3.14 -8.80 -27.68
CA ARG A 75 1.78 -9.37 -27.72
C ARG A 75 1.79 -10.85 -28.13
N LYS A 76 2.70 -11.25 -29.02
CA LYS A 76 2.90 -12.67 -29.39
C LYS A 76 3.59 -13.47 -28.29
N ARG A 77 4.60 -12.90 -27.64
CA ARG A 77 5.40 -13.56 -26.59
C ARG A 77 4.64 -13.73 -25.27
N PHE A 78 3.80 -12.76 -24.91
CA PHE A 78 3.04 -12.73 -23.66
C PHE A 78 1.55 -12.49 -23.96
N PRO A 79 0.80 -13.53 -24.38
CA PRO A 79 -0.60 -13.37 -24.83
C PRO A 79 -1.54 -12.92 -23.70
N ASN A 80 -1.19 -13.19 -22.45
CA ASN A 80 -1.98 -12.78 -21.28
C ASN A 80 -1.78 -11.32 -20.88
N SER A 81 -0.91 -10.59 -21.57
CA SER A 81 -0.55 -9.21 -21.24
C SER A 81 -1.21 -8.23 -22.20
N ILE A 82 -1.84 -7.20 -21.65
CA ILE A 82 -2.55 -6.18 -22.43
C ILE A 82 -1.66 -4.96 -22.56
N TYR A 83 -1.24 -4.68 -23.80
CA TYR A 83 -0.44 -3.51 -24.15
C TYR A 83 -1.28 -2.48 -24.89
N ARG A 84 -1.11 -1.22 -24.53
CA ARG A 84 -1.58 -0.08 -25.31
C ARG A 84 -0.61 0.21 -26.45
N ASP A 85 -1.05 0.91 -27.49
CA ASP A 85 -0.23 1.19 -28.67
C ASP A 85 0.95 2.14 -28.38
N ASP A 86 0.88 2.88 -27.26
CA ASP A 86 1.99 3.66 -26.72
C ASP A 86 3.03 2.82 -25.97
N GLY A 87 2.84 1.49 -25.91
CA GLY A 87 3.76 0.56 -25.28
C GLY A 87 3.55 0.33 -23.78
N ARG A 88 2.58 1.00 -23.15
CA ARG A 88 2.29 0.80 -21.72
C ARG A 88 1.60 -0.54 -21.48
N LEU A 89 1.97 -1.18 -20.37
CA LEU A 89 1.41 -2.46 -19.94
C LEU A 89 0.29 -2.23 -18.90
N LEU A 90 -0.85 -2.90 -19.08
CA LEU A 90 -1.93 -2.89 -18.09
C LEU A 90 -1.58 -3.80 -16.92
N ILE A 91 -1.56 -3.21 -15.72
CA ILE A 91 -1.43 -3.93 -14.45
C ILE A 91 -2.79 -3.88 -13.78
N LYS A 92 -3.41 -5.04 -13.59
CA LYS A 92 -4.72 -5.12 -12.95
C LYS A 92 -4.65 -5.01 -11.43
N SER A 93 -3.64 -5.64 -10.84
CA SER A 93 -3.44 -5.71 -9.38
C SER A 93 -1.96 -5.89 -9.04
N ARG A 94 -1.62 -5.91 -7.75
CA ARG A 94 -0.26 -6.21 -7.30
C ARG A 94 0.16 -7.64 -7.65
N SER A 95 -0.74 -8.62 -7.47
CA SER A 95 -0.46 -10.01 -7.82
C SER A 95 -0.21 -10.17 -9.32
N ASP A 96 -0.97 -9.46 -10.16
CA ASP A 96 -0.77 -9.42 -11.60
C ASP A 96 0.59 -8.79 -11.96
N LYS A 97 0.98 -7.67 -11.31
CA LYS A 97 2.31 -7.08 -11.47
C LYS A 97 3.42 -8.09 -11.18
N LEU A 98 3.36 -8.75 -10.02
CA LEU A 98 4.39 -9.70 -9.60
C LEU A 98 4.48 -10.90 -10.55
N ARG A 99 3.35 -11.43 -11.00
CA ARG A 99 3.30 -12.48 -12.03
C ARG A 99 3.96 -12.01 -13.33
N GLN A 100 3.59 -10.82 -13.82
CA GLN A 100 4.13 -10.26 -15.06
C GLN A 100 5.64 -9.93 -14.95
N CYS A 101 6.13 -9.51 -13.79
CA CYS A 101 7.56 -9.35 -13.50
C CYS A 101 8.29 -10.69 -13.60
N LYS A 102 7.76 -11.72 -12.93
CA LYS A 102 8.36 -13.06 -12.91
C LYS A 102 8.41 -13.69 -14.30
N GLU A 103 7.35 -13.56 -15.10
CA GLU A 103 7.31 -14.05 -16.49
C GLU A 103 8.35 -13.38 -17.40
N ARG A 104 8.80 -12.17 -17.03
CA ARG A 104 9.75 -11.35 -17.79
C ARG A 104 11.15 -11.34 -17.19
N ASP A 105 11.37 -12.17 -16.17
CA ASP A 105 12.63 -12.24 -15.42
C ASP A 105 13.07 -10.89 -14.85
N MET A 106 12.11 -10.06 -14.43
CA MET A 106 12.37 -8.78 -13.77
C MET A 106 12.28 -8.95 -12.25
N CYS A 107 13.34 -8.58 -11.53
CA CYS A 107 13.34 -8.46 -10.07
C CYS A 107 12.95 -7.04 -9.66
N GLU A 108 12.09 -6.89 -8.65
CA GLU A 108 11.92 -5.59 -7.99
C GLU A 108 13.19 -5.31 -7.17
N LEU A 109 13.77 -4.13 -7.32
CA LEU A 109 14.81 -3.64 -6.40
C LEU A 109 14.08 -3.23 -5.11
N ASP A 110 14.40 -3.91 -4.00
CA ASP A 110 13.91 -3.60 -2.65
C ASP A 110 14.37 -2.23 -2.15
#